data_AF-A0A6I7QK58-F1
#
_entry.id   AF-A0A6I7QK58-F1
#
_cell.length_a   1.000
_cell.length_b   1.000
_cell.length_c   1.000
_cell.angle_alpha   90.00
_cell.angle_beta   90.00
_cell.angle_gamma   90.00
#
_symmetry.space_group_name_H-M   'P 1'
#
loop_
_entity.id
_entity.type
_entity.pdbx_description
1 polymer ?
#
loop_
_entity_poly.entity_id
_entity_poly.type
_entity_poly.pdbx_seq_one_letter_code
_entity_poly.pdbx_strand_id
1 'polypeptide(L)'
;MKKITLYFYLIFCVQVLYAEEPLILICYHSETGNTKTMAEAVFEGASQVEGVRVWLKPIDETSTHDLILANAIILGSPVYNANVTPQVSAFIASWPFEEQKLKGKLGAAFVTAGGVSAGEEITQMNILQSMLIFGMIVMGGPDWSSPFGASAIRGENFFPPDEPIHPDFLKKGYNLGKRVAETTRALF
;
A
#
# COMPACT_ATOMS: atom_id res chain seq x y z
N MET A 1 -7.96 -41.61 25.81
CA MET A 1 -6.86 -40.67 25.47
C MET A 1 -6.63 -40.50 23.96
N LYS A 2 -6.43 -41.56 23.16
CA LYS A 2 -6.16 -41.44 21.70
C LYS A 2 -7.25 -40.72 20.87
N LYS A 3 -8.54 -40.88 21.20
CA LYS A 3 -9.65 -40.20 20.48
C LYS A 3 -9.69 -38.67 20.68
N ILE A 4 -9.22 -38.19 21.83
CA ILE A 4 -9.20 -36.74 22.15
C ILE A 4 -8.04 -36.07 21.39
N THR A 5 -6.88 -36.71 21.32
CA THR A 5 -5.73 -36.23 20.53
C THR A 5 -6.05 -36.15 19.04
N LEU A 6 -6.79 -37.12 18.50
CA LEU A 6 -7.22 -37.10 17.10
C LEU A 6 -8.19 -35.95 16.80
N TYR A 7 -9.10 -35.64 17.73
CA TYR A 7 -10.04 -34.52 17.61
C TYR A 7 -9.33 -33.16 17.62
N PHE A 8 -8.32 -33.00 18.49
CA PHE A 8 -7.47 -31.81 18.51
C PHE A 8 -6.69 -31.65 17.21
N TYR A 9 -6.15 -32.75 16.66
CA TYR A 9 -5.45 -32.73 15.37
C TYR A 9 -6.40 -32.37 14.22
N LEU A 10 -7.63 -32.89 14.24
CA LEU A 10 -8.64 -32.60 13.23
C LEU A 10 -9.07 -31.12 13.30
N ILE A 11 -9.32 -30.59 14.49
CA ILE A 11 -9.70 -29.18 14.69
C ILE A 11 -8.54 -28.25 14.29
N PHE A 12 -7.30 -28.58 14.65
CA PHE A 12 -6.12 -27.82 14.26
C PHE A 12 -5.92 -27.83 12.73
N CYS A 13 -6.03 -29.01 12.08
CA CYS A 13 -5.98 -29.10 10.62
C CYS A 13 -7.10 -28.31 9.93
N VAL A 14 -8.32 -28.35 10.48
CA VAL A 14 -9.46 -27.59 9.94
C VAL A 14 -9.23 -26.08 10.11
N GLN A 15 -8.70 -25.62 11.25
CA GLN A 15 -8.37 -24.19 11.43
C GLN A 15 -7.26 -23.73 10.48
N VAL A 16 -6.23 -24.53 10.26
CA VAL A 16 -5.17 -24.23 9.28
C VAL A 16 -5.73 -24.19 7.85
N LEU A 17 -6.73 -25.03 7.53
CA LEU A 17 -7.44 -25.01 6.25
C LEU A 17 -8.36 -23.79 6.05
N TYR A 18 -8.73 -23.09 7.12
CA TYR A 18 -9.62 -21.91 7.09
C TYR A 18 -8.92 -20.60 7.49
N ALA A 19 -7.58 -20.58 7.57
CA ALA A 19 -6.88 -19.33 7.79
C ALA A 19 -7.16 -18.39 6.61
N GLU A 20 -7.90 -17.30 6.86
CA GLU A 20 -8.15 -16.30 5.81
C GLU A 20 -6.83 -15.70 5.37
N GLU A 21 -6.55 -15.75 4.07
CA GLU A 21 -5.38 -15.12 3.50
C GLU A 21 -5.32 -13.64 3.89
N PRO A 22 -4.16 -13.16 4.38
CA PRO A 22 -4.01 -11.79 4.82
C PRO A 22 -4.27 -10.84 3.66
N LEU A 23 -4.92 -9.72 3.97
CA LEU A 23 -5.43 -8.78 2.99
C LEU A 23 -4.52 -7.55 2.88
N ILE A 24 -4.19 -7.17 1.66
CA ILE A 24 -3.48 -5.94 1.34
C ILE A 24 -4.45 -5.00 0.64
N LEU A 25 -4.64 -3.81 1.20
CA LEU A 25 -5.42 -2.74 0.59
C LEU A 25 -4.48 -1.75 -0.07
N ILE A 26 -4.58 -1.62 -1.38
CA ILE A 26 -3.95 -0.57 -2.16
C ILE A 26 -5.03 0.47 -2.46
N CYS A 27 -4.89 1.66 -1.88
CA CYS A 27 -5.82 2.75 -2.10
C CYS A 27 -5.11 4.00 -2.62
N TYR A 28 -5.78 4.77 -3.50
CA TYR A 28 -5.15 5.91 -4.15
C TYR A 28 -6.14 7.00 -4.55
N HIS A 29 -5.65 8.22 -4.70
CA HIS A 29 -6.33 9.28 -5.43
C HIS A 29 -5.65 9.48 -6.80
N SER A 30 -6.39 9.76 -7.86
CA SER A 30 -5.80 10.06 -9.17
C SER A 30 -6.68 10.97 -10.01
N GLU A 31 -6.17 12.14 -10.38
CA GLU A 31 -6.89 13.12 -11.21
C GLU A 31 -6.63 12.91 -12.71
N THR A 32 -5.38 12.62 -13.06
CA THR A 32 -4.92 12.50 -14.45
C THR A 32 -4.62 11.06 -14.87
N GLY A 33 -4.93 10.08 -14.02
CA GLY A 33 -4.67 8.66 -14.27
C GLY A 33 -3.25 8.20 -13.93
N ASN A 34 -2.26 9.09 -13.79
CA ASN A 34 -0.88 8.70 -13.50
C ASN A 34 -0.74 7.89 -12.20
N THR A 35 -1.35 8.36 -11.10
CA THR A 35 -1.31 7.65 -9.82
C THR A 35 -2.09 6.33 -9.88
N LYS A 36 -3.18 6.26 -10.66
CA LYS A 36 -3.88 5.00 -10.92
C LYS A 36 -2.95 3.98 -11.61
N THR A 37 -2.26 4.38 -12.68
CA THR A 37 -1.31 3.52 -13.37
C THR A 37 -0.18 3.05 -12.45
N MET A 38 0.30 3.92 -11.56
CA MET A 38 1.27 3.51 -10.54
C MET A 38 0.68 2.52 -9.53
N ALA A 39 -0.57 2.71 -9.12
CA ALA A 39 -1.29 1.81 -8.23
C ALA A 39 -1.51 0.41 -8.85
N GLU A 40 -1.78 0.37 -10.16
CA GLU A 40 -1.87 -0.87 -10.94
C GLU A 40 -0.53 -1.63 -10.93
N ALA A 41 0.61 -0.94 -11.11
CA ALA A 41 1.92 -1.58 -10.99
C ALA A 41 2.17 -2.12 -9.57
N VAL A 42 1.80 -1.38 -8.52
CA VAL A 42 1.87 -1.86 -7.13
C VAL A 42 0.99 -3.11 -6.95
N PHE A 43 -0.23 -3.09 -7.49
CA PHE A 43 -1.16 -4.22 -7.43
C PHE A 43 -0.61 -5.45 -8.14
N GLU A 44 -0.04 -5.28 -9.34
CA GLU A 44 0.60 -6.36 -10.09
C GLU A 44 1.70 -7.02 -9.26
N GLY A 45 2.58 -6.22 -8.66
CA GLY A 45 3.68 -6.72 -7.83
C GLY A 45 3.20 -7.46 -6.58
N ALA A 46 2.21 -6.91 -5.88
CA ALA A 46 1.62 -7.57 -4.71
C ALA A 46 0.94 -8.89 -5.08
N SER A 47 0.23 -8.93 -6.21
CA SER A 47 -0.53 -10.09 -6.68
C SER A 47 0.34 -11.25 -7.20
N GLN A 48 1.66 -11.04 -7.37
CA GLN A 48 2.59 -12.13 -7.67
C GLN A 48 2.93 -13.02 -6.47
N VAL A 49 2.54 -12.61 -5.26
CA VAL A 49 2.83 -13.38 -4.05
C VAL A 49 1.63 -14.26 -3.73
N GLU A 50 1.80 -15.58 -3.81
CA GLU A 50 0.77 -16.53 -3.41
C GLU A 50 0.51 -16.47 -1.90
N GLY A 51 -0.75 -16.69 -1.50
CA GLY A 51 -1.18 -16.71 -0.10
C GLY A 51 -1.48 -15.34 0.50
N VAL A 52 -1.70 -14.31 -0.33
CA VAL A 52 -2.23 -13.01 0.09
C VAL A 52 -3.38 -12.59 -0.82
N ARG A 53 -4.37 -11.88 -0.27
CA ARG A 53 -5.41 -11.19 -1.05
C ARG A 53 -5.01 -9.74 -1.26
N VAL A 54 -5.31 -9.19 -2.43
CA VAL A 54 -5.01 -7.80 -2.77
C VAL A 54 -6.28 -7.10 -3.25
N TRP A 55 -6.63 -5.99 -2.63
CA TRP A 55 -7.66 -5.06 -3.10
C TRP A 55 -7.01 -3.81 -3.65
N LEU A 56 -7.45 -3.38 -4.83
CA LEU A 56 -7.07 -2.11 -5.44
C LEU A 56 -8.32 -1.25 -5.56
N LYS A 57 -8.36 -0.11 -4.87
CA LYS A 57 -9.53 0.78 -4.85
C LYS A 57 -9.11 2.25 -4.92
N PRO A 58 -9.85 3.13 -5.62
CA PRO A 58 -9.70 4.56 -5.39
C PRO A 58 -10.21 4.93 -3.97
N ILE A 59 -9.73 6.03 -3.40
CA ILE A 59 -10.04 6.39 -2.00
C ILE A 59 -11.53 6.74 -1.77
N ASP A 60 -12.25 7.20 -2.79
CA ASP A 60 -13.68 7.49 -2.75
C ASP A 60 -14.55 6.22 -2.71
N GLU A 61 -14.00 5.07 -3.14
CA GLU A 61 -14.61 3.74 -3.02
C GLU A 61 -14.04 2.94 -1.83
N THR A 62 -13.14 3.53 -1.04
CA THR A 62 -12.51 2.88 0.11
C THR A 62 -13.21 3.23 1.41
N SER A 63 -13.81 2.24 2.06
CA SER A 63 -14.52 2.41 3.33
C SER A 63 -13.62 2.24 4.55
N THR A 64 -14.06 2.74 5.72
CA THR A 64 -13.40 2.46 7.01
C THR A 64 -13.33 0.97 7.32
N HIS A 65 -14.32 0.18 6.86
CA HIS A 65 -14.31 -1.26 7.05
C HIS A 65 -13.17 -1.93 6.27
N ASP A 66 -12.90 -1.47 5.05
CA ASP A 66 -11.77 -1.96 4.24
C ASP A 66 -10.43 -1.75 4.96
N LEU A 67 -10.23 -0.57 5.57
CA LEU A 67 -9.04 -0.25 6.36
C LEU A 67 -8.88 -1.18 7.58
N ILE A 68 -9.99 -1.51 8.24
CA ILE A 68 -9.99 -2.38 9.43
C ILE A 68 -9.67 -3.83 9.05
N LEU A 69 -10.21 -4.33 7.94
CA LEU A 69 -9.96 -5.70 7.47
C LEU A 69 -8.53 -5.92 6.97
N ALA A 70 -7.91 -4.91 6.34
CA ALA A 70 -6.60 -5.05 5.73
C ALA A 70 -5.48 -5.30 6.77
N ASN A 71 -4.56 -6.22 6.49
CA ASN A 71 -3.32 -6.41 7.25
C ASN A 71 -2.23 -5.42 6.82
N ALA A 72 -2.29 -4.96 5.57
CA ALA A 72 -1.40 -3.94 5.03
C ALA A 72 -2.18 -2.89 4.23
N ILE A 73 -1.75 -1.63 4.32
CA ILE A 73 -2.33 -0.52 3.57
C ILE A 73 -1.20 0.16 2.78
N ILE A 74 -1.36 0.24 1.46
CA ILE A 74 -0.48 0.98 0.56
C ILE A 74 -1.25 2.18 0.00
N LEU A 75 -0.88 3.39 0.39
CA LEU A 75 -1.60 4.61 0.02
C LEU A 75 -0.86 5.42 -1.06
N GLY A 76 -1.60 5.78 -2.10
CA GLY A 76 -1.13 6.56 -3.26
C GLY A 76 -1.68 7.97 -3.34
N SER A 77 -0.83 8.96 -3.67
CA SER A 77 -1.27 10.34 -3.95
C SER A 77 -0.47 11.00 -5.08
N PRO A 78 -1.09 11.88 -5.90
CA PRO A 78 -0.35 12.92 -6.59
C PRO A 78 0.37 13.84 -5.59
N VAL A 79 1.50 14.41 -6.01
CA VAL A 79 2.20 15.47 -5.26
C VAL A 79 1.56 16.81 -5.57
N TYR A 80 1.02 17.47 -4.54
CA TYR A 80 0.49 18.83 -4.59
C TYR A 80 1.30 19.72 -3.66
N ASN A 81 2.18 20.56 -4.21
CA ASN A 81 3.03 21.48 -3.44
C ASN A 81 3.80 20.77 -2.31
N ALA A 82 4.48 19.66 -2.62
CA ALA A 82 5.15 18.78 -1.65
C ALA A 82 4.24 18.19 -0.54
N ASN A 83 2.93 18.15 -0.78
CA ASN A 83 1.94 17.53 0.07
C ASN A 83 1.13 16.49 -0.71
N VAL A 84 0.34 15.70 0.03
CA VAL A 84 -0.71 14.89 -0.58
C VAL A 84 -1.83 15.78 -1.11
N THR A 85 -2.67 15.24 -1.99
CA THR A 85 -3.88 15.96 -2.42
C THR A 85 -4.84 16.19 -1.24
N PRO A 86 -5.68 17.26 -1.27
CA PRO A 86 -6.69 17.51 -0.24
C PRO A 86 -7.59 16.32 0.04
N GLN A 87 -7.94 15.54 -0.99
CA GLN A 87 -8.77 14.34 -0.90
C GLN A 87 -8.08 13.25 -0.09
N VAL A 88 -6.77 13.03 -0.32
CA VAL A 88 -5.98 12.08 0.48
C VAL A 88 -5.79 12.57 1.90
N SER A 89 -5.57 13.88 2.11
CA SER A 89 -5.50 14.46 3.45
C SER A 89 -6.81 14.25 4.24
N ALA A 90 -7.96 14.50 3.61
CA ALA A 90 -9.27 14.26 4.20
C ALA A 90 -9.52 12.77 4.47
N PHE A 91 -9.10 11.89 3.55
CA PHE A 91 -9.20 10.44 3.73
C PHE A 91 -8.38 9.97 4.95
N ILE A 92 -7.12 10.40 5.09
CA ILE A 92 -6.31 10.10 6.28
C ILE A 92 -6.96 10.65 7.56
N ALA A 93 -7.52 11.86 7.51
CA ALA A 93 -8.21 12.46 8.64
C ALA A 93 -9.47 11.67 9.07
N SER A 94 -10.07 10.88 8.17
CA SER A 94 -11.19 10.00 8.48
C SER A 94 -10.81 8.62 9.04
N TRP A 95 -9.52 8.28 9.10
CA TRP A 95 -9.07 7.00 9.62
C TRP A 95 -9.46 6.83 11.11
N PRO A 96 -9.85 5.60 11.53
CA PRO A 96 -10.36 5.37 12.87
C PRO A 96 -9.23 5.53 13.90
N PHE A 97 -9.25 6.65 14.62
CA PHE A 97 -8.27 6.96 15.67
C PHE A 97 -8.58 6.22 16.97
N GLU A 98 -9.86 6.07 17.29
CA GLU A 98 -10.32 5.35 18.48
C GLU A 98 -10.00 3.85 18.39
N GLU A 99 -9.81 3.22 19.55
CA GLU A 99 -9.53 1.78 19.69
C GLU A 99 -8.27 1.27 18.97
N GLN A 100 -7.45 2.16 18.41
CA GLN A 100 -6.18 1.83 17.74
C GLN A 100 -6.34 0.76 16.64
N LYS A 101 -7.44 0.82 15.87
CA LYS A 101 -7.80 -0.22 14.88
C LYS A 101 -6.75 -0.45 13.80
N LEU A 102 -5.92 0.55 13.49
CA LEU A 102 -4.87 0.45 12.46
C LEU A 102 -3.50 0.03 13.01
N LYS A 103 -3.36 -0.08 14.34
CA LYS A 103 -2.08 -0.41 14.97
C LYS A 103 -1.58 -1.78 14.55
N GLY A 104 -0.28 -1.87 14.26
CA GLY A 104 0.41 -3.11 13.89
C GLY A 104 0.22 -3.54 12.43
N LYS A 105 -0.65 -2.87 11.66
CA LYS A 105 -0.76 -3.09 10.21
C LYS A 105 0.49 -2.59 9.50
N LEU A 106 0.85 -3.21 8.37
CA LEU A 106 1.93 -2.68 7.52
C LEU A 106 1.45 -1.45 6.75
N GLY A 107 2.28 -0.42 6.64
CA GLY A 107 2.00 0.81 5.92
C GLY A 107 3.05 1.12 4.86
N ALA A 108 2.64 1.48 3.65
CA ALA A 108 3.55 1.90 2.59
C ALA A 108 2.95 3.04 1.74
N ALA A 109 3.81 3.79 1.05
CA ALA A 109 3.39 4.94 0.26
C ALA A 109 3.89 4.86 -1.19
N PHE A 110 3.10 5.38 -2.12
CA PHE A 110 3.59 5.73 -3.45
C PHE A 110 3.04 7.07 -3.93
N VAL A 111 3.78 7.74 -4.81
CA VAL A 111 3.38 9.07 -5.29
C VAL A 111 3.69 9.28 -6.77
N THR A 112 3.01 10.24 -7.37
CA THR A 112 3.35 10.73 -8.73
C THR A 112 3.55 12.25 -8.68
N ALA A 113 4.71 12.73 -9.13
CA ALA A 113 5.11 14.13 -9.06
C ALA A 113 5.26 14.77 -10.43
N GLY A 114 5.13 16.11 -10.45
CA GLY A 114 5.25 16.95 -11.65
C GLY A 114 6.69 17.26 -12.11
N GLY A 115 7.70 16.81 -11.36
CA GLY A 115 9.10 17.08 -11.66
C GLY A 115 10.06 16.39 -10.69
N VAL A 116 11.33 16.30 -11.07
CA VAL A 116 12.39 15.70 -10.25
C VAL A 116 12.69 16.64 -9.09
N SER A 117 12.76 16.11 -7.87
CA SER A 117 12.95 16.91 -6.65
C SER A 117 11.83 17.94 -6.42
N ALA A 118 10.63 17.68 -6.95
CA ALA A 118 9.46 18.55 -6.83
C ALA A 118 8.52 18.16 -5.66
N GLY A 119 9.05 17.42 -4.68
CA GLY A 119 8.36 17.11 -3.41
C GLY A 119 7.86 15.67 -3.29
N GLU A 120 8.30 14.77 -4.15
CA GLU A 120 7.97 13.34 -4.12
C GLU A 120 8.33 12.67 -2.79
N GLU A 121 9.56 12.85 -2.32
CA GLU A 121 10.04 12.21 -1.07
C GLU A 121 9.31 12.79 0.15
N ILE A 122 9.12 14.11 0.18
CA ILE A 122 8.40 14.78 1.28
C ILE A 122 6.94 14.30 1.33
N THR A 123 6.30 14.13 0.18
CA THR A 123 4.91 13.65 0.11
C THR A 123 4.80 12.19 0.57
N GLN A 124 5.75 11.33 0.21
CA GLN A 124 5.81 9.97 0.75
C GLN A 124 5.98 9.99 2.27
N MET A 125 6.91 10.79 2.78
CA MET A 125 7.12 10.96 4.21
C MET A 125 5.88 11.49 4.93
N ASN A 126 5.09 12.37 4.30
CA ASN A 126 3.83 12.84 4.85
C ASN A 126 2.80 11.72 5.06
N ILE A 127 2.72 10.76 4.13
CA ILE A 127 1.87 9.58 4.28
C ILE A 127 2.42 8.67 5.38
N LEU A 128 3.72 8.38 5.35
CA LEU A 128 4.35 7.45 6.29
C LEU A 128 4.30 7.98 7.73
N GLN A 129 4.49 9.28 7.97
CA GLN A 129 4.37 9.86 9.31
C GLN A 129 2.93 9.76 9.83
N SER A 130 1.91 9.94 8.99
CA SER A 130 0.52 9.71 9.40
C SER A 130 0.33 8.25 9.80
N MET A 131 0.82 7.29 9.02
CA MET A 131 0.77 5.86 9.36
C MET A 131 1.45 5.57 10.72
N LEU A 132 2.58 6.21 11.02
CA LEU A 132 3.24 6.10 12.33
C LEU A 132 2.36 6.60 13.49
N ILE A 133 1.64 7.71 13.31
CA ILE A 133 0.69 8.22 14.33
C ILE A 133 -0.41 7.19 14.63
N PHE A 134 -0.88 6.46 13.62
CA PHE A 134 -1.84 5.36 13.77
C PHE A 134 -1.22 4.04 14.26
N GLY A 135 0.08 4.02 14.56
CA GLY A 135 0.79 2.86 15.12
C GLY A 135 1.05 1.75 14.12
N MET A 136 1.09 2.07 12.81
CA MET A 136 1.43 1.13 11.75
C MET A 136 2.95 0.89 11.68
N ILE A 137 3.34 -0.25 11.11
CA ILE A 137 4.73 -0.60 10.81
C ILE A 137 5.02 -0.16 9.37
N VAL A 138 5.76 0.94 9.21
CA VAL A 138 6.01 1.55 7.90
C VAL A 138 7.12 0.84 7.12
N MET A 139 6.94 0.75 5.80
CA MET A 139 7.89 0.13 4.88
C MET A 139 8.15 1.00 3.65
N GLY A 140 9.42 1.07 3.26
CA GLY A 140 9.85 1.52 1.95
C GLY A 140 9.84 0.41 0.90
N GLY A 141 10.39 0.69 -0.27
CA GLY A 141 10.69 -0.28 -1.30
C GLY A 141 11.84 -1.23 -0.92
N PRO A 142 12.21 -2.18 -1.80
CA PRO A 142 13.12 -3.27 -1.45
C PRO A 142 14.58 -2.87 -1.31
N ASP A 143 14.98 -1.72 -1.84
CA ASP A 143 16.36 -1.26 -1.85
C ASP A 143 16.46 0.27 -1.74
N TRP A 144 17.70 0.75 -1.73
CA TRP A 144 18.05 2.17 -1.54
C TRP A 144 17.48 3.11 -2.62
N SER A 145 17.00 2.61 -3.76
CA SER A 145 16.44 3.42 -4.85
C SER A 145 14.97 3.80 -4.65
N SER A 146 14.33 3.27 -3.60
CA SER A 146 12.93 3.51 -3.24
C SER A 146 12.71 3.52 -1.71
N PRO A 147 13.54 4.22 -0.92
CA PRO A 147 13.62 4.03 0.53
C PRO A 147 12.35 4.48 1.28
N PHE A 148 11.59 5.43 0.72
CA PHE A 148 10.33 5.94 1.27
C PHE A 148 9.10 5.37 0.57
N GLY A 149 9.29 4.35 -0.27
CA GLY A 149 8.28 3.79 -1.15
C GLY A 149 8.57 4.11 -2.62
N ALA A 150 7.54 4.02 -3.46
CA ALA A 150 7.70 4.17 -4.91
C ALA A 150 7.23 5.56 -5.38
N SER A 151 7.94 6.14 -6.34
CA SER A 151 7.55 7.42 -6.95
C SER A 151 7.68 7.36 -8.47
N ALA A 152 6.88 8.17 -9.16
CA ALA A 152 7.02 8.42 -10.59
C ALA A 152 7.07 9.92 -10.86
N ILE A 153 7.95 10.33 -11.76
CA ILE A 153 8.05 11.72 -12.22
C ILE A 153 7.38 11.86 -13.59
N ARG A 154 6.63 12.96 -13.78
CA ARG A 154 5.84 13.31 -14.96
C ARG A 154 5.91 14.81 -15.18
N GLY A 155 5.86 15.30 -16.41
CA GLY A 155 5.78 16.75 -16.66
C GLY A 155 7.12 17.46 -16.89
N GLU A 156 8.22 16.72 -17.04
CA GLU A 156 9.53 17.26 -17.44
C GLU A 156 9.96 16.75 -18.82
N ASN A 157 10.96 17.39 -19.44
CA ASN A 157 11.45 17.03 -20.78
C ASN A 157 11.86 15.55 -20.90
N PHE A 158 12.45 14.96 -19.86
CA PHE A 158 12.84 13.55 -19.84
C PHE A 158 11.68 12.61 -19.46
N PHE A 159 10.59 13.15 -18.92
CA PHE A 159 9.40 12.42 -18.48
C PHE A 159 8.12 13.17 -18.90
N PRO A 160 7.88 13.32 -20.20
CA PRO A 160 6.83 14.19 -20.71
C PRO A 160 5.43 13.68 -20.30
N PRO A 161 4.45 14.59 -20.08
CA PRO A 161 3.15 14.23 -19.52
C PRO A 161 2.26 13.46 -20.50
N ASP A 162 2.53 13.54 -21.81
CA ASP A 162 1.81 12.92 -22.92
C ASP A 162 2.33 11.53 -23.31
N GLU A 163 3.49 11.10 -22.78
CA GLU A 163 3.99 9.73 -22.92
C GLU A 163 3.57 8.85 -21.75
N PRO A 164 3.53 7.51 -21.87
CA PRO A 164 3.30 6.63 -20.72
C PRO A 164 4.31 6.81 -19.58
N ILE A 165 3.96 6.38 -18.36
CA ILE A 165 4.91 6.38 -17.23
C ILE A 165 6.13 5.55 -17.60
N HIS A 166 7.33 6.11 -17.36
CA HIS A 166 8.58 5.43 -17.66
C HIS A 166 8.65 4.06 -16.95
N PRO A 167 9.04 2.96 -17.63
CA PRO A 167 9.01 1.62 -17.05
C PRO A 167 9.79 1.47 -15.74
N ASP A 168 10.87 2.21 -15.54
CA ASP A 168 11.64 2.16 -14.28
C ASP A 168 10.84 2.63 -13.07
N PHE A 169 9.92 3.60 -13.24
CA PHE A 169 9.02 4.01 -12.16
C PHE A 169 7.97 2.93 -11.88
N LEU A 170 7.40 2.31 -12.93
CA LEU A 170 6.46 1.21 -12.76
C LEU A 170 7.12 0.01 -12.06
N LYS A 171 8.38 -0.29 -12.39
CA LYS A 171 9.18 -1.30 -11.71
C LYS A 171 9.35 -1.01 -10.22
N LYS A 172 9.52 0.26 -9.82
CA LYS A 172 9.51 0.65 -8.40
C LYS A 172 8.15 0.37 -7.74
N GLY A 173 7.05 0.69 -8.42
CA GLY A 173 5.69 0.38 -7.95
C GLY A 173 5.49 -1.12 -7.73
N TYR A 174 5.79 -1.93 -8.76
CA TYR A 174 5.77 -3.39 -8.70
C TYR A 174 6.60 -3.94 -7.54
N ASN A 175 7.85 -3.48 -7.41
CA ASN A 175 8.75 -3.94 -6.37
C ASN A 175 8.27 -3.57 -4.95
N LEU A 176 7.65 -2.40 -4.77
CA LEU A 176 7.01 -2.01 -3.51
C LEU A 176 5.88 -2.96 -3.15
N GLY A 177 4.95 -3.20 -4.10
CA GLY A 177 3.81 -4.09 -3.89
C GLY A 177 4.25 -5.51 -3.54
N LYS A 178 5.23 -6.05 -4.28
CA LYS A 178 5.78 -7.38 -4.02
C LYS A 178 6.40 -7.49 -2.62
N ARG A 179 7.23 -6.51 -2.23
CA ARG A 179 7.85 -6.50 -0.89
C ARG A 179 6.82 -6.44 0.23
N VAL A 180 5.79 -5.58 0.08
CA VAL A 180 4.71 -5.50 1.06
C VAL A 180 4.01 -6.85 1.17
N ALA A 181 3.68 -7.49 0.04
CA ALA A 181 3.02 -8.77 0.03
C ALA A 181 3.85 -9.91 0.64
N GLU A 182 5.14 -10.01 0.31
CA GLU A 182 6.04 -10.99 0.93
C GLU A 182 6.12 -10.82 2.45
N THR A 183 6.14 -9.57 2.92
CA THR A 183 6.19 -9.25 4.36
C THR A 183 4.86 -9.50 5.04
N THR A 184 3.73 -9.15 4.40
CA THR A 184 2.39 -9.45 4.90
C THR A 184 2.21 -10.94 5.11
N ARG A 185 2.55 -11.76 4.12
CA ARG A 185 2.49 -13.23 4.21
C ARG A 185 3.36 -13.81 5.34
N ALA A 186 4.48 -13.15 5.64
CA ALA A 186 5.40 -13.62 6.68
C ALA A 186 4.92 -13.29 8.10
N LEU A 187 4.08 -12.26 8.27
CA LEU A 187 3.68 -11.74 9.58
C LEU A 187 2.25 -12.08 9.99
N PHE A 188 1.36 -12.39 9.03
CA PHE A 188 -0.07 -12.62 9.24
C PHE A 188 -0.49 -13.93 8.57
#